data_AF-A0A953ERL7-F1
#
_entry.id   AF-A0A953ERL7-F1
#
_cell.length_a   1.000
_cell.length_b   1.000
_cell.length_c   1.000
_cell.angle_alpha   90.00
_cell.angle_beta   90.00
_cell.angle_gamma   90.00
#
_symmetry.space_group_name_H-M   'P 1'
#
loop_
_entity.id
_entity.type
_entity.pdbx_description
1 polymer ?
#
loop_
_entity_poly.entity_id
_entity_poly.type
_entity_poly.pdbx_seq_one_letter_code
_entity_poly.pdbx_strand_id
1 'polypeptide(L)'
;MRRLSALRASATAVVLGVSVVAACTSPEDQFCGRLREDYQLDDLVTAIERRDQRRITEQLAALRELQDIAPAEIHDDVRAIVDAVSGAVRAVTKAVGADGEEVPVDLLELRQQLEQIQQPAQDVADYADRSCGLKLNP
;
A
#
# COMPACT_ATOMS: atom_id res chain seq x y z
N MET A 1 -11.20 5.91 63.52
CA MET A 1 -12.59 5.62 63.11
C MET A 1 -12.95 6.52 61.94
N ARG A 2 -13.64 5.95 60.95
CA ARG A 2 -14.12 6.55 59.69
C ARG A 2 -14.87 7.88 59.88
N ARG A 3 -14.76 8.77 58.88
CA ARG A 3 -15.92 9.38 58.19
C ARG A 3 -15.48 10.04 56.87
N LEU A 4 -15.75 9.31 55.79
CA LEU A 4 -16.03 9.83 54.45
C LEU A 4 -17.36 10.59 54.48
N SER A 5 -17.49 11.63 53.65
CA SER A 5 -18.71 12.22 53.02
C SER A 5 -18.47 13.72 52.83
N ALA A 6 -18.77 14.40 51.72
CA ALA A 6 -19.35 14.04 50.44
C ALA A 6 -19.10 15.23 49.48
N LEU A 7 -19.15 14.92 48.18
CA LEU A 7 -19.07 15.85 47.07
C LEU A 7 -20.01 17.05 47.21
N ARG A 8 -19.58 18.22 46.71
CA ARG A 8 -20.44 19.08 45.88
C ARG A 8 -19.62 19.78 44.80
N ALA A 9 -20.12 19.63 43.58
CA ALA A 9 -19.56 20.07 42.32
C ALA A 9 -19.52 21.60 42.18
N SER A 10 -18.57 22.09 41.40
CA SER A 10 -18.71 23.35 40.66
C SER A 10 -17.97 23.19 39.35
N ALA A 11 -18.75 23.20 38.28
CA ALA A 11 -18.36 23.02 36.90
C ALA A 11 -17.77 24.33 36.35
N THR A 12 -16.66 24.23 35.63
CA THR A 12 -16.19 25.16 34.58
C THR A 12 -15.12 24.37 33.81
N ALA A 13 -15.48 23.64 32.75
CA ALA A 13 -15.65 24.13 31.39
C ALA A 13 -14.35 24.74 30.81
N VAL A 14 -13.49 23.88 30.26
CA VAL A 14 -12.86 24.09 28.95
C VAL A 14 -12.62 22.69 28.37
N VAL A 15 -13.64 22.11 27.73
CA VAL A 15 -13.37 21.09 26.71
C VAL A 15 -12.88 21.89 25.51
N LEU A 16 -11.55 22.05 25.42
CA LEU A 16 -10.92 22.38 24.15
C LEU A 16 -11.29 21.22 23.25
N GLY A 17 -12.31 21.44 22.43
CA GLY A 17 -12.64 20.61 21.30
C GLY A 17 -11.43 20.63 20.39
N VAL A 18 -10.52 19.68 20.63
CA VAL A 18 -9.71 19.15 19.55
C VAL A 18 -10.71 18.40 18.69
N SER A 19 -11.38 19.15 17.83
CA SER A 19 -11.89 18.63 16.57
C SER A 19 -10.65 18.12 15.85
N VAL A 20 -10.21 16.91 16.20
CA VAL A 20 -9.43 16.11 15.27
C VAL A 20 -10.39 15.99 14.12
N VAL A 21 -10.20 16.84 13.12
CA VAL A 21 -10.70 16.61 11.79
C VAL A 21 -10.00 15.32 11.40
N ALA A 22 -10.56 14.20 11.83
CA ALA A 22 -10.38 12.96 11.12
C ALA A 22 -10.88 13.34 9.75
N ALA A 23 -9.95 13.73 8.88
CA ALA A 23 -10.24 13.84 7.48
C ALA A 23 -10.77 12.46 7.13
N CYS A 24 -12.09 12.33 7.03
CA CYS A 24 -12.75 11.19 6.43
C CYS A 24 -12.42 11.27 4.95
N THR A 25 -11.14 11.13 4.63
CA THR A 25 -10.65 11.02 3.27
C THR A 25 -11.25 9.73 2.74
N SER A 26 -11.90 9.82 1.59
CA SER A 26 -12.51 8.63 1.00
C SER A 26 -11.41 7.60 0.71
N PRO A 27 -11.73 6.29 0.64
CA PRO A 27 -10.78 5.27 0.22
C PRO A 27 -10.13 5.62 -1.13
N GLU A 28 -10.89 6.21 -2.04
CA GLU A 28 -10.41 6.74 -3.32
C GLU A 28 -9.39 7.87 -3.13
N ASP A 29 -9.66 8.86 -2.29
CA ASP A 29 -8.71 9.95 -2.01
C ASP A 29 -7.41 9.43 -1.37
N GLN A 30 -7.50 8.43 -0.48
CA GLN A 30 -6.32 7.79 0.13
C GLN A 30 -5.49 7.04 -0.91
N PHE A 31 -6.15 6.26 -1.76
CA PHE A 31 -5.51 5.54 -2.85
C PHE A 31 -4.86 6.50 -3.85
N CYS A 32 -5.60 7.51 -4.33
CA CYS A 32 -5.08 8.51 -5.27
C CYS A 32 -3.97 9.37 -4.67
N GLY A 33 -4.01 9.65 -3.36
CA GLY A 33 -2.92 10.30 -2.63
C GLY A 33 -1.65 9.45 -2.65
N ARG A 34 -1.75 8.18 -2.26
CA ARG A 34 -0.64 7.22 -2.31
C ARG A 34 -0.09 7.00 -3.72
N LEU A 35 -0.97 6.84 -4.70
CA LEU A 35 -0.57 6.66 -6.10
C LEU A 35 0.20 7.87 -6.64
N ARG A 36 -0.14 9.08 -6.18
CA ARG A 36 0.52 10.33 -6.57
C ARG A 36 1.86 10.55 -5.88
N GLU A 37 1.96 10.20 -4.60
CA GLU A 37 3.19 10.38 -3.81
C GLU A 37 4.26 9.32 -4.13
N ASP A 38 3.84 8.08 -4.42
CA ASP A 38 4.71 6.90 -4.27
C ASP A 38 4.71 5.89 -5.44
N TYR A 39 4.29 6.24 -6.67
CA TYR A 39 4.52 5.34 -7.81
C TYR A 39 6.02 5.33 -8.23
N GLN A 40 6.89 4.89 -7.33
CA GLN A 40 8.35 4.85 -7.45
C GLN A 40 8.81 3.42 -7.76
N LEU A 41 8.29 2.83 -8.84
CA LEU A 41 8.88 1.60 -9.37
C LEU A 41 10.38 1.79 -9.68
N ASP A 42 10.80 3.02 -10.00
CA ASP A 42 12.21 3.39 -10.18
C ASP A 42 13.06 3.19 -8.92
N ASP A 43 12.53 3.45 -7.73
CA ASP A 43 13.24 3.24 -6.46
C ASP A 43 13.38 1.75 -6.15
N LEU A 44 12.34 0.97 -6.47
CA LEU A 44 12.41 -0.49 -6.38
C LEU A 44 13.44 -1.07 -7.35
N VAL A 45 13.45 -0.61 -8.61
CA VAL A 45 14.47 -1.00 -9.61
C VAL A 45 15.87 -0.64 -9.12
N THR A 46 16.06 0.59 -8.64
CA THR A 46 17.34 1.04 -8.07
C THR A 46 17.79 0.18 -6.89
N ALA A 47 16.86 -0.20 -6.00
CA ALA A 47 17.15 -1.08 -4.87
C ALA A 47 17.55 -2.49 -5.32
N ILE A 48 16.92 -3.02 -6.38
CA ILE A 48 17.28 -4.31 -7.00
C ILE A 48 18.68 -4.26 -7.60
N GLU A 49 18.99 -3.22 -8.40
CA GLU A 49 20.31 -3.04 -9.00
C GLU A 49 21.42 -2.96 -7.95
N ARG A 50 21.17 -2.25 -6.85
CA ARG A 50 22.10 -2.08 -5.72
C ARG A 50 22.11 -3.28 -4.76
N ARG A 51 21.24 -4.28 -4.97
CA ARG A 51 21.01 -5.43 -4.07
C ARG A 51 20.73 -5.00 -2.63
N ASP A 52 20.07 -3.87 -2.44
CA ASP A 52 19.70 -3.36 -1.13
C ASP A 52 18.44 -4.09 -0.64
N GLN A 53 18.65 -5.24 0.00
CA GLN A 53 17.56 -6.11 0.48
C GLN A 53 16.59 -5.37 1.41
N ARG A 54 17.09 -4.46 2.26
CA ARG A 54 16.23 -3.70 3.16
C ARG A 54 15.27 -2.82 2.36
N ARG A 55 15.79 -2.06 1.40
CA ARG A 55 14.99 -1.20 0.53
C ARG A 55 14.03 -1.98 -0.34
N ILE A 56 14.44 -3.14 -0.87
CA ILE A 56 13.55 -4.03 -1.62
C ILE A 56 12.36 -4.45 -0.75
N THR A 57 12.60 -4.90 0.49
CA THR A 57 11.51 -5.31 1.40
C THR A 57 10.59 -4.14 1.77
N GLU A 58 11.15 -2.96 2.05
CA GLU A 58 10.37 -1.74 2.33
C GLU A 58 9.44 -1.39 1.15
N GLN A 59 9.97 -1.40 -0.07
CA GLN A 59 9.20 -1.07 -1.28
C GLN A 59 8.13 -2.13 -1.60
N LEU A 60 8.42 -3.42 -1.41
CA LEU A 60 7.42 -4.48 -1.56
C LEU A 60 6.30 -4.38 -0.49
N ALA A 61 6.62 -3.91 0.72
CA ALA A 61 5.61 -3.65 1.75
C ALA A 61 4.71 -2.47 1.38
N ALA A 62 5.27 -1.39 0.82
CA ALA A 62 4.51 -0.25 0.33
C ALA A 62 3.52 -0.64 -0.78
N LEU A 63 3.94 -1.53 -1.70
CA LEU A 63 3.06 -2.06 -2.74
C LEU A 63 1.88 -2.87 -2.18
N ARG A 64 2.10 -3.66 -1.12
CA ARG A 64 1.00 -4.39 -0.44
C ARG A 64 0.05 -3.44 0.28
N GLU A 65 0.57 -2.38 0.89
CA GLU A 65 -0.30 -1.40 1.53
C GLU A 65 -1.16 -0.65 0.51
N LEU A 66 -0.64 -0.38 -0.69
CA LEU A 66 -1.41 0.17 -1.80
C LEU A 66 -2.55 -0.77 -2.23
N GLN A 67 -2.29 -2.08 -2.26
CA GLN A 67 -3.31 -3.08 -2.51
C GLN A 67 -4.41 -3.07 -1.43
N ASP A 68 -4.05 -2.97 -0.15
CA ASP A 68 -5.01 -3.02 0.96
C ASP A 68 -5.98 -1.83 0.96
N ILE A 69 -5.58 -0.69 0.41
CA ILE A 69 -6.41 0.52 0.28
C ILE A 69 -7.04 0.67 -1.10
N ALA A 70 -6.81 -0.27 -2.01
CA ALA A 70 -7.33 -0.19 -3.37
C ALA A 70 -8.87 -0.17 -3.38
N PRO A 71 -9.49 0.73 -4.15
CA PRO A 71 -10.94 0.75 -4.35
C PRO A 71 -11.44 -0.60 -4.85
N ALA A 72 -12.61 -1.04 -4.39
CA ALA A 72 -13.17 -2.36 -4.73
C ALA A 72 -13.30 -2.61 -6.24
N GLU A 73 -13.42 -1.56 -7.05
CA GLU A 73 -13.48 -1.63 -8.51
C GLU A 73 -12.20 -2.15 -9.16
N ILE A 74 -11.04 -1.78 -8.60
CA ILE A 74 -9.71 -2.13 -9.15
C ILE A 74 -8.88 -2.99 -8.20
N HIS A 75 -9.45 -3.39 -7.06
CA HIS A 75 -8.72 -4.11 -6.02
C HIS A 75 -8.06 -5.40 -6.56
N ASP A 76 -8.80 -6.17 -7.35
CA ASP A 76 -8.29 -7.42 -7.92
C ASP A 76 -7.21 -7.17 -8.98
N ASP A 77 -7.34 -6.08 -9.74
CA ASP A 77 -6.34 -5.67 -10.74
C ASP A 77 -5.04 -5.19 -10.08
N VAL A 78 -5.15 -4.34 -9.06
CA VAL A 78 -4.01 -3.88 -8.24
C VAL A 78 -3.33 -5.07 -7.59
N ARG A 79 -4.10 -6.02 -7.04
CA ARG A 79 -3.56 -7.25 -6.47
C ARG A 79 -2.77 -8.06 -7.49
N ALA A 80 -3.31 -8.28 -8.70
CA ALA A 80 -2.62 -9.03 -9.75
C ALA A 80 -1.27 -8.40 -10.12
N ILE A 81 -1.23 -7.07 -10.25
CA ILE A 81 0.00 -6.32 -10.54
C ILE A 81 1.02 -6.46 -9.39
N VAL A 82 0.59 -6.23 -8.15
CA VAL A 82 1.46 -6.29 -6.97
C VAL A 82 2.03 -7.70 -6.76
N ASP A 83 1.22 -8.74 -6.98
CA ASP A 83 1.65 -10.13 -6.89
C ASP A 83 2.70 -10.46 -7.96
N ALA A 84 2.47 -10.05 -9.22
CA ALA A 84 3.42 -10.27 -10.31
C ALA A 84 4.75 -9.52 -10.11
N VAL A 85 4.71 -8.24 -9.69
CA VAL A 85 5.90 -7.46 -9.38
C VAL A 85 6.66 -8.10 -8.21
N SER A 86 5.96 -8.47 -7.13
CA SER A 86 6.57 -9.14 -5.98
C SER A 86 7.24 -10.46 -6.36
N GLY A 87 6.59 -11.26 -7.22
CA GLY A 87 7.16 -12.50 -7.75
C GLY A 87 8.42 -12.24 -8.58
N ALA A 88 8.39 -11.24 -9.47
CA ALA A 88 9.52 -10.87 -10.31
C ALA A 88 10.72 -10.42 -9.48
N VAL A 89 10.48 -9.54 -8.49
CA VAL A 89 11.53 -9.06 -7.60
C VAL A 89 12.15 -10.20 -6.83
N ARG A 90 11.37 -11.13 -6.26
CA ARG A 90 11.91 -12.30 -5.55
C ARG A 90 12.74 -13.18 -6.48
N ALA A 91 12.30 -13.40 -7.73
CA ALA A 91 13.03 -14.20 -8.71
C ALA A 91 14.44 -13.62 -8.99
N VAL A 92 14.51 -12.31 -9.15
CA VAL A 92 15.76 -11.61 -9.51
C VAL A 92 16.69 -11.46 -8.31
N THR A 93 16.13 -11.16 -7.14
CA THR A 93 16.92 -10.83 -5.94
C THR A 93 17.27 -12.05 -5.11
N LYS A 94 16.62 -13.20 -5.36
CA LYS A 94 16.57 -14.35 -4.45
C LYS A 94 16.15 -13.93 -3.04
N ALA A 95 15.37 -12.85 -2.94
CA ALA A 95 15.00 -12.28 -1.67
C ALA A 95 14.16 -13.29 -0.88
N VAL A 96 14.58 -13.45 0.36
CA VAL A 96 13.92 -14.27 1.37
C VAL A 96 12.52 -13.69 1.62
N GLY A 97 11.52 -14.56 1.81
CA GLY A 97 10.14 -14.17 2.10
C GLY A 97 10.03 -13.30 3.36
N ALA A 98 8.84 -12.72 3.59
CA ALA A 98 8.58 -11.82 4.71
C ALA A 98 8.98 -12.40 6.09
N ASP A 99 8.99 -13.74 6.20
CA ASP A 99 9.27 -14.49 7.43
C ASP A 99 10.67 -15.14 7.47
N GLY A 100 11.57 -14.81 6.54
CA GLY A 100 12.92 -15.38 6.55
C GLY A 100 13.07 -16.74 5.84
N GLU A 101 12.03 -17.22 5.15
CA GLU A 101 12.07 -18.45 4.34
C GLU A 101 12.57 -18.19 2.90
N GLU A 102 13.50 -19.03 2.41
CA GLU A 102 13.82 -19.11 0.98
C GLU A 102 12.64 -19.77 0.26
N VAL A 103 11.74 -18.96 -0.29
CA VAL A 103 10.64 -19.43 -1.12
C VAL A 103 11.18 -19.62 -2.54
N PRO A 104 11.19 -20.86 -3.09
CA PRO A 104 11.56 -21.08 -4.48
C PRO A 104 10.64 -20.31 -5.39
N VAL A 105 11.19 -19.58 -6.36
CA VAL A 105 10.38 -18.85 -7.34
C VAL A 105 10.15 -19.74 -8.56
N ASP A 106 8.88 -20.04 -8.84
CA ASP A 106 8.48 -20.71 -10.07
C ASP A 106 8.51 -19.70 -11.23
N LEU A 107 9.51 -19.84 -12.10
CA LEU A 107 9.70 -18.95 -13.24
C LEU A 107 8.64 -19.12 -14.32
N LEU A 108 7.98 -20.28 -14.41
CA LEU A 108 6.89 -20.52 -15.34
C LEU A 108 5.63 -19.80 -14.85
N GLU A 109 5.31 -19.94 -13.57
CA GLU A 109 4.20 -19.21 -12.93
C GLU A 109 4.42 -17.70 -13.03
N LEU A 110 5.63 -17.22 -12.74
CA LEU A 110 5.97 -15.80 -12.86
C LEU A 110 5.78 -15.27 -14.28
N ARG A 111 6.20 -16.03 -15.31
CA ARG A 111 6.00 -15.63 -16.69
C ARG A 111 4.51 -15.52 -17.02
N GLN A 112 3.72 -16.52 -16.62
CA GLN A 112 2.27 -16.52 -16.84
C GLN A 112 1.61 -15.34 -16.13
N GLN A 113 2.05 -15.00 -14.92
CA GLN A 113 1.56 -13.83 -14.19
C GLN A 113 1.88 -12.54 -14.95
N LEU A 114 3.13 -12.36 -15.41
CA LEU A 114 3.55 -11.18 -16.19
C LEU A 114 2.82 -11.03 -17.53
N GLU A 115 2.45 -12.13 -18.19
CA GLU A 115 1.63 -12.10 -19.41
C GLU A 115 0.17 -11.70 -19.11
N GLN A 116 -0.32 -12.00 -17.91
CA GLN A 116 -1.71 -11.75 -17.50
C GLN A 116 -1.94 -10.37 -16.88
N ILE A 117 -0.89 -9.64 -16.47
CA ILE A 117 -1.05 -8.32 -15.85
C ILE A 117 -1.31 -7.17 -16.83
N GLN A 118 -1.21 -7.39 -18.15
CA GLN A 118 -1.38 -6.30 -19.12
C GLN A 118 -2.76 -5.65 -19.04
N GLN A 119 -3.82 -6.46 -18.96
CA GLN A 119 -5.19 -5.94 -18.84
C GLN A 119 -5.44 -5.28 -17.48
N PRO A 120 -5.10 -5.91 -16.33
CA PRO A 120 -5.12 -5.25 -15.02
C PRO A 120 -4.37 -3.92 -14.96
N ALA A 121 -3.18 -3.83 -15.58
CA ALA A 121 -2.39 -2.61 -15.63
C ALA A 121 -3.10 -1.50 -16.40
N GLN A 122 -3.76 -1.84 -17.50
CA GLN A 122 -4.59 -0.90 -18.24
C GLN A 122 -5.80 -0.43 -17.42
N ASP A 123 -6.50 -1.36 -16.75
CA ASP A 123 -7.70 -1.04 -15.96
C ASP A 123 -7.37 -0.11 -14.77
N VAL A 124 -6.21 -0.32 -14.12
CA VAL A 124 -5.67 0.58 -13.09
C VAL A 124 -5.24 1.92 -13.67
N ALA A 125 -4.60 1.95 -14.85
CA ALA A 125 -4.22 3.19 -15.52
C ALA A 125 -5.45 4.03 -15.91
N ASP A 126 -6.49 3.39 -16.44
CA ASP A 126 -7.75 4.03 -16.79
C ASP A 126 -8.47 4.54 -15.54
N TYR A 127 -8.38 3.83 -14.40
CA TYR A 127 -8.92 4.29 -13.12
C TYR A 127 -8.15 5.51 -12.61
N ALA A 128 -6.82 5.45 -12.66
CA ALA A 128 -5.97 6.55 -12.25
C ALA A 128 -6.22 7.82 -13.08
N ASP A 129 -6.45 7.72 -14.39
CA ASP A 129 -6.77 8.88 -15.23
C ASP A 129 -8.15 9.47 -14.90
N ARG A 130 -9.18 8.61 -14.77
CA ARG A 130 -10.56 9.07 -14.54
C ARG A 130 -10.84 9.58 -13.11
N SER A 131 -10.30 8.90 -12.11
CA SER A 131 -10.60 9.14 -10.69
C SER A 131 -9.50 9.96 -10.01
N CYS A 132 -8.23 9.67 -10.30
CA CYS A 132 -7.12 10.37 -9.67
C CYS A 132 -6.60 11.55 -10.51
N GLY A 133 -6.93 11.67 -11.79
CA GLY A 133 -6.34 12.63 -12.72
C GLY A 133 -4.86 12.37 -13.00
N LEU A 134 -4.43 11.10 -12.95
CA LEU A 134 -3.05 10.66 -13.12
C LEU A 134 -2.91 9.81 -14.38
N LYS A 135 -1.99 10.18 -15.28
CA LYS A 135 -1.66 9.37 -16.46
C LYS A 135 -0.50 8.44 -16.15
N LEU A 136 -0.83 7.17 -15.97
CA LEU A 136 0.16 6.09 -15.85
C LEU A 136 0.54 5.61 -17.25
N ASN A 137 1.78 5.13 -17.40
CA ASN A 137 2.25 4.48 -18.62
C ASN A 137 2.38 2.96 -18.32
N PRO A 138 1.31 2.18 -18.56
CA PRO A 138 1.28 0.75 -18.29
C PRO A 138 2.22 -0.06 -19.20
#